data_AF-A0A9Q3IYC5-F1
#
_entry.id   AF-A0A9Q3IYC5-F1
#
_cell.length_a   1.000
_cell.length_b   1.000
_cell.length_c   1.000
_cell.angle_alpha   90.00
_cell.angle_beta   90.00
_cell.angle_gamma   90.00
#
_symmetry.space_group_name_H-M   'P 1'
#
loop_
_entity.id
_entity.type
_entity.pdbx_description
1 polymer ?
#
loop_
_entity_poly.entity_id
_entity_poly.type
_entity_poly.pdbx_seq_one_letter_code
_entity_poly.pdbx_strand_id
1 'polypeptide(L)'
;MGIISLNCLNLPPRLQYQTQYTCLAGIIPSPNQPTMITINKILKPSVNELYELNTGITILIPKYPHGQKVVVKLVKLVGDIVAVHKVAGFKSHSATKFCSWCEINASDWHKLKLGCPRKRRNVLEAALTGMT
;
A
#
# COMPACT_ATOMS: atom_id res chain seq x y z
N MET A 1 -10.04 4.47 16.12
CA MET A 1 -10.22 3.16 15.44
C MET A 1 -10.04 3.39 13.96
N GLY A 2 -9.14 2.65 13.31
CA GLY A 2 -8.94 2.69 11.85
C GLY A 2 -9.08 1.30 11.25
N ILE A 3 -9.32 1.20 9.94
CA ILE A 3 -9.46 -0.07 9.23
C ILE A 3 -8.49 -0.14 8.06
N ILE A 4 -8.03 -1.36 7.77
CA ILE A 4 -7.30 -1.68 6.55
C ILE A 4 -8.22 -2.58 5.73
N SER A 5 -8.53 -2.14 4.52
CA SER A 5 -9.42 -2.88 3.63
C SER A 5 -8.77 -3.14 2.27
N LEU A 6 -9.12 -4.28 1.68
CA LEU A 6 -8.70 -4.69 0.35
C LEU A 6 -9.93 -4.72 -0.56
N ASN A 7 -9.80 -4.11 -1.73
CA ASN A 7 -10.89 -4.00 -2.71
C ASN A 7 -10.46 -4.64 -4.02
N CYS A 8 -11.33 -5.46 -4.61
CA CYS A 8 -11.07 -6.12 -5.88
C CYS A 8 -11.34 -5.16 -7.05
N LEU A 9 -10.28 -4.73 -7.74
CA LEU A 9 -10.40 -3.79 -8.85
C LEU A 9 -10.91 -4.42 -10.16
N ASN A 10 -11.05 -5.75 -10.21
CA ASN A 10 -11.68 -6.46 -11.31
C ASN A 10 -13.20 -6.29 -11.35
N LEU A 11 -13.81 -5.80 -10.25
CA LEU A 11 -15.24 -5.52 -10.21
C LEU A 11 -15.56 -4.20 -10.92
N PRO A 12 -16.79 -4.04 -11.46
CA PRO A 12 -17.27 -2.77 -11.99
C PRO A 12 -17.09 -1.63 -10.95
N PRO A 13 -16.75 -0.39 -11.37
CA PRO A 13 -16.46 0.72 -10.45
C PRO A 13 -17.52 0.97 -9.38
N ARG A 14 -18.79 0.76 -9.71
CA ARG A 14 -19.93 0.91 -8.78
C ARG A 14 -19.94 -0.11 -7.64
N LEU A 15 -19.25 -1.24 -7.78
CA LEU A 15 -19.21 -2.33 -6.82
C LEU A 15 -17.92 -2.34 -5.98
N GLN A 16 -16.82 -1.75 -6.49
CA GLN A 16 -15.48 -1.86 -5.89
C GLN A 16 -15.38 -1.42 -4.42
N TYR A 17 -16.26 -0.52 -3.96
CA TYR A 17 -16.22 0.07 -2.63
C TYR A 17 -17.48 -0.22 -1.80
N GLN A 18 -18.32 -1.16 -2.26
CA GLN A 18 -19.45 -1.60 -1.45
C GLN A 18 -18.98 -2.59 -0.40
N THR A 19 -19.50 -2.47 0.82
CA THR A 19 -19.08 -3.28 1.98
C THR A 19 -19.11 -4.79 1.69
N GLN A 20 -20.07 -5.26 0.88
CA GLN A 20 -20.21 -6.67 0.48
C GLN A 20 -19.06 -7.19 -0.41
N TYR A 21 -18.30 -6.31 -1.07
CA TYR A 21 -17.18 -6.64 -1.94
C TYR A 21 -15.83 -6.16 -1.40
N THR A 22 -15.81 -5.65 -0.17
CA THR A 22 -14.62 -5.16 0.51
C THR A 22 -14.17 -6.19 1.55
N CYS A 23 -12.92 -6.63 1.46
CA CYS A 23 -12.32 -7.51 2.46
C CYS A 23 -11.69 -6.67 3.58
N LEU A 24 -12.09 -6.90 4.83
CA LEU A 24 -11.45 -6.31 6.00
C LEU A 24 -10.16 -7.09 6.31
N ALA A 25 -9.01 -6.47 6.07
CA ALA A 25 -7.70 -7.10 6.24
C ALA A 25 -7.05 -6.78 7.61
N GLY A 26 -7.51 -5.74 8.30
CA GLY A 26 -6.98 -5.43 9.62
C GLY A 26 -7.70 -4.28 10.33
N ILE A 27 -7.53 -4.23 11.64
CA ILE A 27 -8.06 -3.18 12.52
C ILE A 27 -6.87 -2.48 13.17
N ILE A 28 -6.86 -1.16 13.08
CA ILE A 28 -5.87 -0.31 13.74
C ILE A 28 -6.42 0.08 15.13
N PRO A 29 -5.74 -0.31 16.22
CA PRO A 29 -6.22 -0.07 17.57
C PRO A 29 -6.27 1.44 17.89
N SER A 30 -7.27 1.82 18.70
CA SER A 30 -7.42 3.14 19.33
C SER A 30 -6.77 3.14 20.72
N PRO A 31 -6.47 4.27 21.37
CA PRO A 31 -6.81 5.66 21.02
C PRO A 31 -5.73 6.42 20.24
N ASN A 32 -4.47 5.96 20.33
CA ASN A 32 -3.33 6.70 19.79
C ASN A 32 -3.09 6.40 18.32
N GLN A 33 -2.49 7.37 17.62
CA GLN A 33 -2.08 7.16 16.24
C GLN A 33 -1.03 6.04 16.19
N PRO A 34 -1.21 5.01 15.33
CA PRO A 34 -0.27 3.90 15.29
C PRO A 34 1.10 4.36 14.78
N THR A 35 2.15 3.78 15.36
CA THR A 35 3.52 3.94 14.89
C THR A 35 3.75 3.15 13.60
N MET A 36 4.83 3.45 12.88
CA MET A 36 5.25 2.67 11.70
C MET A 36 5.43 1.18 12.04
N ILE A 37 6.03 0.89 13.20
CA ILE A 37 6.27 -0.48 13.66
C ILE A 37 4.94 -1.20 13.89
N THR A 38 3.96 -0.53 14.51
CA THR A 38 2.63 -1.08 14.75
C THR A 38 1.92 -1.38 13.43
N ILE A 39 1.94 -0.45 12.47
CA ILE A 39 1.34 -0.64 11.14
C ILE A 39 1.98 -1.82 10.42
N ASN A 40 3.32 -1.91 10.42
CA ASN A 40 4.03 -3.01 9.78
C ASN A 40 3.67 -4.37 10.39
N LYS A 41 3.52 -4.44 11.72
CA LYS A 41 3.08 -5.67 12.40
C LYS A 41 1.66 -6.07 11.98
N ILE A 42 0.73 -5.12 11.90
CA ILE A 42 -0.66 -5.36 11.49
C ILE A 42 -0.72 -5.81 10.02
N LEU A 43 0.08 -5.20 9.14
CA LEU A 43 0.07 -5.49 7.70
C LEU A 43 0.84 -6.74 7.31
N LYS A 44 1.76 -7.22 8.16
CA LYS A 44 2.66 -8.34 7.84
C LYS A 44 1.93 -9.57 7.28
N PRO A 45 0.79 -10.04 7.85
CA PRO A 45 0.06 -11.18 7.29
C PRO A 45 -0.42 -10.91 5.86
N SER A 46 -1.11 -9.79 5.63
CA SER A 46 -1.63 -9.43 4.31
C SER A 46 -0.52 -9.22 3.29
N VAL A 47 0.62 -8.65 3.69
CA VAL A 47 1.78 -8.47 2.80
C VAL A 47 2.37 -9.82 2.39
N ASN A 48 2.48 -10.77 3.31
CA ASN A 48 2.97 -12.12 3.00
C ASN A 48 2.05 -12.84 2.02
N GLU A 49 0.73 -12.82 2.27
CA GLU A 49 -0.25 -13.43 1.37
C GLU A 49 -0.24 -12.78 -0.02
N LEU A 50 -0.22 -11.44 -0.09
CA LEU A 50 -0.13 -10.72 -1.35
C LEU A 50 1.17 -11.02 -2.11
N TYR A 51 2.27 -11.27 -1.39
CA TYR A 51 3.54 -11.64 -1.98
C TYR A 51 3.47 -13.03 -2.64
N GLU A 52 2.83 -14.00 -1.99
CA GLU A 52 2.59 -15.33 -2.57
C GLU A 52 1.63 -15.26 -3.77
N LEU A 53 0.52 -14.54 -3.63
CA LEU A 53 -0.46 -14.38 -4.70
C LEU A 53 0.09 -13.62 -5.93
N ASN A 54 1.18 -12.87 -5.75
CA ASN A 54 1.83 -12.14 -6.83
C ASN A 54 2.54 -13.07 -7.84
N THR A 55 3.00 -14.26 -7.45
CA THR A 55 3.51 -15.28 -8.39
C THR A 55 2.39 -16.20 -8.91
N GLY A 56 1.29 -16.23 -8.17
CA GLY A 56 0.03 -16.88 -8.51
C GLY A 56 -0.12 -18.24 -7.85
N ILE A 57 -1.35 -18.55 -7.45
CA ILE A 57 -1.74 -19.81 -6.83
C ILE A 57 -2.72 -20.57 -7.73
N THR A 58 -2.75 -21.89 -7.63
CA THR A 58 -3.75 -22.70 -8.32
C THR A 58 -4.92 -22.95 -7.37
N ILE A 59 -6.11 -22.48 -7.75
CA ILE A 59 -7.34 -22.70 -6.99
C ILE A 59 -8.14 -23.79 -7.67
N LEU A 60 -8.49 -24.85 -6.94
CA LEU A 60 -9.41 -25.87 -7.42
C LEU A 60 -10.84 -25.34 -7.32
N ILE A 61 -11.54 -25.35 -8.44
CA ILE A 61 -12.95 -24.94 -8.52
C ILE A 61 -13.71 -26.04 -9.27
N PRO A 62 -14.95 -26.40 -8.87
CA PRO A 62 -15.67 -27.53 -9.45
C PRO A 62 -15.76 -27.51 -10.98
N LYS A 63 -15.83 -26.31 -11.57
CA LYS A 63 -15.89 -26.10 -13.02
C LYS A 63 -14.56 -26.37 -13.75
N TYR A 64 -13.43 -26.34 -13.06
CA TYR A 64 -12.09 -26.52 -13.64
C TYR A 64 -11.35 -27.64 -12.90
N PRO A 65 -11.43 -28.89 -13.38
CA PRO A 65 -10.88 -30.05 -12.67
C PRO A 65 -9.35 -30.03 -12.52
N HIS A 66 -8.65 -29.29 -13.37
CA HIS A 66 -7.20 -29.06 -13.25
C HIS A 66 -6.83 -27.81 -12.41
N GLY A 67 -7.84 -27.17 -11.82
CA GLY A 67 -7.70 -25.89 -11.15
C GLY A 67 -7.52 -24.72 -12.10
N GLN A 68 -7.61 -23.52 -11.55
CA GLN A 68 -7.39 -22.26 -12.24
C GLN A 68 -6.25 -21.52 -11.55
N LYS A 69 -5.23 -21.15 -12.32
CA LYS A 69 -4.18 -20.26 -11.80
C LYS A 69 -4.77 -18.86 -11.63
N VAL A 70 -4.65 -18.32 -10.43
CA VAL A 70 -5.08 -16.98 -10.05
C VAL A 70 -3.86 -16.18 -9.59
N VAL A 71 -3.70 -14.99 -10.14
CA VAL A 71 -2.64 -14.05 -9.78
C VAL A 71 -3.29 -12.79 -9.23
N VAL A 72 -2.87 -12.34 -8.06
CA VAL A 72 -3.33 -11.08 -7.47
C VAL A 72 -2.19 -10.07 -7.50
N LYS A 73 -2.49 -8.85 -7.96
CA LYS A 73 -1.55 -7.74 -7.99
C LYS A 73 -2.08 -6.60 -7.12
N LEU A 74 -1.25 -6.09 -6.21
CA LEU A 74 -1.55 -4.85 -5.49
C LEU A 74 -1.30 -3.65 -6.41
N VAL A 75 -2.36 -2.92 -6.75
CA VAL A 75 -2.28 -1.82 -7.75
C VAL A 75 -2.11 -0.45 -7.10
N LYS A 76 -2.85 -0.16 -6.02
CA LYS A 76 -2.87 1.17 -5.38
C LYS A 76 -3.05 1.08 -3.87
N LEU A 77 -2.41 2.00 -3.15
CA LEU A 77 -2.68 2.32 -1.76
C LEU A 77 -3.61 3.55 -1.72
N VAL A 78 -4.71 3.45 -1.01
CA VAL A 78 -5.71 4.52 -0.90
C VAL A 78 -5.89 4.88 0.57
N GLY A 79 -5.83 6.17 0.87
CA GLY A 79 -5.98 6.72 2.20
C GLY A 79 -5.57 8.19 2.20
N ASP A 80 -5.68 8.84 3.34
CA ASP A 80 -5.07 10.16 3.51
C ASP A 80 -3.53 10.07 3.38
N ILE A 81 -2.88 11.21 3.16
CA ILE A 81 -1.43 11.28 2.93
C ILE A 81 -0.63 10.68 4.08
N VAL A 82 -1.10 10.82 5.32
CA VAL A 82 -0.40 10.34 6.52
C VAL A 82 -0.45 8.82 6.57
N ALA A 83 -1.62 8.23 6.37
CA ALA A 83 -1.82 6.78 6.31
C ALA A 83 -1.02 6.16 5.16
N VAL A 84 -1.11 6.72 3.95
CA VAL A 84 -0.39 6.22 2.78
C VAL A 84 1.12 6.28 3.00
N HIS A 85 1.64 7.39 3.54
CA HIS A 85 3.08 7.50 3.81
C HIS A 85 3.54 6.47 4.84
N LYS A 86 2.73 6.24 5.88
CA LYS A 86 3.07 5.24 6.89
C LYS A 86 3.05 3.80 6.34
N VAL A 87 2.08 3.47 5.50
CA VAL A 87 2.00 2.14 4.89
C VAL A 87 3.08 1.93 3.82
N ALA A 88 3.36 2.95 3.01
CA ALA A 88 4.32 2.89 1.92
C ALA A 88 5.79 3.05 2.36
N GLY A 89 6.04 3.40 3.62
CA GLY A 89 7.39 3.68 4.12
C GLY A 89 7.94 5.04 3.67
N PHE A 90 7.08 5.99 3.28
CA PHE A 90 7.50 7.35 2.96
C PHE A 90 7.69 8.20 4.23
N LYS A 91 8.47 9.28 4.08
CA LYS A 91 8.68 10.26 5.15
C LYS A 91 7.37 10.96 5.52
N SER A 92 7.28 11.44 6.77
CA SER A 92 6.13 12.22 7.24
C SER A 92 5.84 13.41 6.30
N HIS A 93 4.56 13.79 6.20
CA HIS A 93 4.15 15.04 5.55
C HIS A 93 4.82 16.29 6.16
N SER A 94 5.28 16.20 7.42
CA SER A 94 6.02 17.25 8.13
C SER A 94 7.55 17.15 8.01
N ALA A 95 8.07 16.18 7.26
CA ALA A 95 9.52 16.03 7.09
C ALA A 95 10.11 17.07 6.14
N THR A 96 11.41 17.35 6.27
CA THR A 96 12.13 18.27 5.36
C THR A 96 11.95 17.88 3.90
N LYS A 97 12.03 16.58 3.57
CA LYS A 97 11.63 16.04 2.26
C LYS A 97 10.31 15.27 2.41
N PHE A 98 9.19 15.98 2.33
CA PHE A 98 7.84 15.44 2.56
C PHE A 98 7.23 14.77 1.33
N CYS A 99 7.63 15.17 0.12
CA CYS A 99 6.98 14.72 -1.10
C CYS A 99 7.34 13.26 -1.44
N SER A 100 6.31 12.48 -1.79
CA SER A 100 6.47 11.10 -2.22
C SER A 100 7.03 10.94 -3.65
N TRP A 101 7.19 12.05 -4.38
CA TRP A 101 7.68 12.08 -5.75
C TRP A 101 8.98 12.85 -5.96
N CYS A 102 9.09 14.05 -5.40
CA CYS A 102 10.27 14.90 -5.58
C CYS A 102 11.14 15.00 -4.32
N GLU A 103 12.34 15.54 -4.47
CA GLU A 103 13.29 15.73 -3.37
C GLU A 103 13.34 17.16 -2.82
N ILE A 104 12.34 17.98 -3.14
CA ILE A 104 12.25 19.37 -2.71
C ILE A 104 12.10 19.45 -1.18
N ASN A 105 12.76 20.45 -0.59
CA ASN A 105 12.63 20.75 0.83
C ASN A 105 11.30 21.44 1.13
N ALA A 106 10.78 21.26 2.35
CA ALA A 106 9.55 21.90 2.81
C ALA A 106 9.58 23.44 2.67
N SER A 107 10.73 24.06 2.86
CA SER A 107 10.97 25.51 2.63
C SER A 107 10.74 25.94 1.18
N ASP A 108 10.93 25.04 0.24
CA ASP A 108 10.91 25.28 -1.20
C ASP A 108 9.63 24.74 -1.87
N TRP A 109 8.55 24.54 -1.11
CA TRP A 109 7.32 23.91 -1.61
C TRP A 109 6.73 24.59 -2.86
N HIS A 110 6.92 25.90 -3.01
CA HIS A 110 6.49 26.68 -4.18
C HIS A 110 7.16 26.22 -5.49
N LYS A 111 8.27 25.48 -5.41
CA LYS A 111 8.99 24.90 -6.55
C LYS A 111 8.47 23.50 -6.92
N LEU A 112 7.44 22.99 -6.24
CA LEU A 112 6.83 21.70 -6.55
C LEU A 112 6.41 21.69 -8.02
N LYS A 113 6.87 20.66 -8.73
CA LYS A 113 6.46 20.37 -10.11
C LYS A 113 5.77 19.03 -10.13
N LEU A 114 4.77 18.89 -11.01
CA LEU A 114 4.28 17.56 -11.39
C LEU A 114 5.47 16.79 -11.98
N GLY A 115 5.94 15.78 -11.23
CA GLY A 115 7.13 15.01 -11.57
C GLY A 115 6.77 13.60 -12.04
N CYS A 116 7.71 12.96 -12.74
CA CYS A 116 7.58 11.54 -13.07
C CYS A 116 7.54 10.69 -11.79
N PRO A 117 6.75 9.60 -11.76
CA PRO A 117 6.72 8.66 -10.64
C PRO A 117 8.12 8.15 -10.27
N ARG A 118 8.43 8.08 -8.97
CA ARG A 118 9.67 7.41 -8.52
C ARG A 118 9.60 5.93 -8.89
N LYS A 119 10.58 5.45 -9.64
CA LYS A 119 10.70 4.01 -9.97
C LYS A 119 11.10 3.25 -8.69
N ARG A 120 10.47 2.10 -8.45
CA ARG A 120 10.73 1.22 -7.27
C ARG A 120 12.22 1.02 -6.98
N ARG A 121 13.05 0.86 -8.02
CA ARG A 121 14.50 0.65 -7.90
C ARG A 121 15.19 1.82 -7.20
N ASN A 122 14.92 3.04 -7.65
CA ASN A 122 15.49 4.26 -7.08
C ASN A 122 15.05 4.48 -5.62
N VAL A 123 13.82 4.08 -5.27
CA VAL A 123 13.32 4.18 -3.88
C VAL A 123 14.02 3.17 -2.97
N LEU A 124 14.23 1.93 -3.45
CA LEU A 124 14.94 0.89 -2.70
C LEU A 124 16.41 1.24 -2.50
N GLU A 125 17.09 1.72 -3.54
CA GLU A 125 18.48 2.21 -3.45
C GLU A 125 18.60 3.36 -2.43
N ALA A 126 17.72 4.36 -2.50
CA ALA A 126 17.72 5.48 -1.56
C ALA A 126 17.43 5.06 -0.10
N ALA A 127 16.59 4.03 0.10
CA ALA A 127 16.30 3.49 1.43
C ALA A 127 17.50 2.74 2.03
N LEU A 128 18.29 2.06 1.18
CA LEU A 128 19.51 1.36 1.61
C LEU A 128 20.67 2.34 1.89
N THR A 129 20.79 3.41 1.11
CA THR A 129 21.85 4.43 1.30
C THR A 129 21.55 5.44 2.40
N GLY A 130 20.29 5.54 2.86
CA GLY A 130 19.86 6.46 3.93
C GLY A 130 19.85 5.86 5.33
N MET A 131 20.38 4.64 5.51
CA MET A 131 20.51 3.95 6.81
C MET A 131 21.90 4.13 7.48
N THR A 132 22.79 4.92 6.88
CA THR A 132 24.02 5.45 7.52
C THR A 132 23.78 6.89 7.97
#